data_AF-A0A817NVA7-F1
#
_entry.id   AF-A0A817NVA7-F1
#
_cell.length_a   1.000
_cell.length_b   1.000
_cell.length_c   1.000
_cell.angle_alpha   90.00
_cell.angle_beta   90.00
_cell.angle_gamma   90.00
#
_symmetry.space_group_name_H-M   'P 1'
#
loop_
_entity.id
_entity.type
_entity.pdbx_description
1 polymer ?
#
loop_
_entity_poly.entity_id
_entity_poly.type
_entity_poly.pdbx_seq_one_letter_code
_entity_poly.pdbx_strand_id
1 'polypeptide(L)'
;MENLTEKTPSSTSSIDERDLVLSMRKLDLIKELGEKQNQLQRIQTNLNQNTDLVTRENQVLREFRKELDMLVQERMSHIEELRLIHADINIMETTIKQAEEERTRILQESKRLLKDYQPMKEQINKLRDMRNLEKIADNEDDEAALMTMQFIAQQPSDHDLIASNRNSNLSTTTTSDNTHEQHHSLIAPFLHSSQQTNNSISTGPISTGTSNNNQSQASGINVSKVLGGMGSNIDRSAFRQQPPPMKTCQSCQQQIHRNAPICPICKAKSRSRNPKKPKRRHIDVNPQ
;
A
#
# COMPACT_ATOMS: atom_id res chain seq x y z
N MET A 1 -78.67 -77.18 62.70
CA MET A 1 -77.37 -77.77 62.34
C MET A 1 -77.39 -77.90 60.84
N GLU A 2 -76.92 -76.87 60.12
CA GLU A 2 -75.51 -76.72 59.72
C GLU A 2 -75.11 -77.87 58.77
N ASN A 3 -74.57 -77.66 57.56
CA ASN A 3 -73.83 -76.50 57.11
C ASN A 3 -73.60 -76.57 55.57
N LEU A 4 -73.41 -75.38 54.98
CA LEU A 4 -72.59 -75.05 53.79
C LEU A 4 -72.95 -75.71 52.45
N THR A 5 -73.71 -75.05 51.56
CA THR A 5 -73.25 -74.01 50.61
C THR A 5 -71.77 -74.09 50.22
N GLU A 6 -71.48 -74.64 49.03
CA GLU A 6 -70.91 -73.89 47.90
C GLU A 6 -70.69 -74.82 46.70
N LYS A 7 -71.55 -74.69 45.69
CA LYS A 7 -71.23 -75.07 44.31
C LYS A 7 -70.48 -73.89 43.71
N THR A 8 -69.14 -73.94 43.68
CA THR A 8 -68.35 -73.09 42.79
C THR A 8 -68.22 -73.79 41.44
N PRO A 9 -68.57 -73.12 40.33
CA PRO A 9 -68.33 -73.66 39.00
C PRO A 9 -66.85 -73.50 38.64
N SER A 10 -66.42 -74.43 37.79
CA SER A 10 -65.18 -74.41 37.04
C SER A 10 -64.94 -73.09 36.27
N SER A 11 -63.66 -72.82 36.00
CA SER A 11 -63.17 -72.12 34.81
C SER A 11 -63.11 -70.58 34.84
N THR A 12 -62.12 -70.01 35.51
CA THR A 12 -61.71 -68.60 35.29
C THR A 12 -60.22 -68.39 34.97
N SER A 13 -59.36 -69.41 35.04
CA SER A 13 -57.90 -69.21 34.94
C SER A 13 -57.31 -69.04 33.52
N SER A 14 -58.12 -69.07 32.45
CA SER A 14 -57.60 -68.95 31.07
C SER A 14 -57.76 -67.55 30.47
N ILE A 15 -58.63 -66.70 31.04
CA ILE A 15 -58.89 -65.35 30.53
C ILE A 15 -57.82 -64.36 31.07
N ASP A 16 -57.32 -64.58 32.29
CA ASP A 16 -56.28 -63.74 32.90
C ASP A 16 -54.88 -63.86 32.24
N GLU A 17 -54.47 -65.05 31.78
CA GLU A 17 -53.14 -65.24 31.20
C GLU A 17 -53.00 -64.60 29.80
N ARG A 18 -54.07 -64.68 28.99
CA ARG A 18 -54.11 -64.06 27.65
C ARG A 18 -54.12 -62.54 27.76
N ASP A 19 -54.86 -62.00 28.71
CA ASP A 19 -54.91 -60.55 28.97
C ASP A 19 -53.60 -60.04 29.57
N LEU A 20 -52.92 -60.84 30.39
CA LEU A 20 -51.58 -60.54 30.88
C LEU A 20 -50.54 -60.51 29.74
N VAL A 21 -50.56 -61.48 28.83
CA VAL A 21 -49.65 -61.51 27.65
C VAL A 21 -49.92 -60.32 26.72
N LEU A 22 -51.18 -59.96 26.49
CA LEU A 22 -51.55 -58.77 25.72
C LEU A 22 -51.11 -57.48 26.40
N SER A 23 -51.25 -57.39 27.73
CA SER A 23 -50.79 -56.25 28.52
C SER A 23 -49.27 -56.14 28.48
N MET A 24 -48.54 -57.25 28.57
CA MET A 24 -47.08 -57.28 28.49
C MET A 24 -46.58 -56.78 27.12
N ARG A 25 -47.19 -57.23 26.02
CA ARG A 25 -46.88 -56.71 24.67
C ARG A 25 -47.16 -55.20 24.52
N LYS A 26 -48.24 -54.70 25.12
CA LYS A 26 -48.53 -53.26 25.11
C LYS A 26 -47.46 -52.48 25.88
N LEU A 27 -46.99 -53.01 27.01
CA LEU A 27 -45.89 -52.40 27.78
C LEU A 27 -44.57 -52.40 27.01
N ASP A 28 -44.26 -53.47 26.27
CA ASP A 28 -43.08 -53.52 25.41
C ASP A 28 -43.12 -52.44 24.31
N LEU A 29 -44.28 -52.25 23.66
CA LEU A 29 -44.48 -51.19 22.66
C LEU A 29 -44.35 -49.79 23.27
N ILE A 30 -44.88 -49.57 24.48
CA ILE A 30 -44.74 -48.29 25.19
C ILE A 30 -43.27 -48.02 25.52
N LYS A 31 -42.52 -49.04 25.95
CA LYS A 31 -41.09 -48.93 26.23
C LYS A 31 -40.31 -48.58 24.96
N GLU A 32 -40.55 -49.29 23.86
CA GLU A 32 -39.91 -49.02 22.57
C GLU A 32 -40.24 -47.60 22.09
N LEU A 33 -41.51 -47.17 22.20
CA LEU A 33 -41.92 -45.82 21.86
C LEU A 33 -41.17 -44.77 22.69
N GLY A 34 -41.00 -44.99 24.00
CA GLY A 34 -40.22 -44.12 24.86
C GLY A 34 -38.74 -44.04 24.46
N GLU A 35 -38.13 -45.16 24.08
CA GLU A 35 -36.75 -45.21 23.59
C GLU A 35 -36.60 -44.44 22.26
N LYS A 36 -37.52 -44.63 21.31
CA LYS A 36 -37.54 -43.90 20.04
C LYS A 36 -37.79 -42.41 20.23
N GLN A 37 -38.67 -42.03 21.15
CA GLN A 37 -38.94 -40.64 21.47
C GLN A 37 -37.70 -39.95 22.07
N ASN A 38 -36.98 -40.62 22.97
CA ASN A 38 -35.70 -40.12 23.49
C ASN A 38 -34.64 -39.99 22.40
N GLN A 39 -34.55 -40.97 21.49
CA GLN A 39 -33.63 -40.91 20.35
C GLN A 39 -33.95 -39.73 19.42
N LEU A 40 -35.23 -39.51 19.12
CA LEU A 40 -35.69 -38.38 18.31
C LEU A 40 -35.32 -37.03 18.96
N GLN A 41 -35.54 -36.88 20.27
CA GLN A 41 -35.19 -35.65 20.99
C GLN A 41 -33.70 -35.33 20.94
N ARG A 42 -32.83 -36.36 21.04
CA ARG A 42 -31.38 -36.20 20.90
C ARG A 42 -31.00 -35.73 19.49
N ILE A 43 -31.59 -36.35 18.47
CA ILE A 43 -31.34 -35.98 17.06
C ILE A 43 -31.82 -34.55 16.79
N GLN A 44 -33.01 -34.17 17.28
CA GLN A 44 -33.54 -32.81 17.13
C GLN A 44 -32.64 -31.77 17.78
N THR A 45 -32.16 -32.04 18.99
CA THR A 45 -31.21 -31.13 19.68
C THR A 45 -29.93 -30.94 18.87
N ASN A 46 -29.34 -32.03 18.38
CA ASN A 46 -28.12 -31.99 17.58
C ASN A 46 -28.34 -31.27 16.24
N LEU A 47 -29.47 -31.50 15.58
CA LEU A 47 -29.82 -30.85 14.33
C LEU A 47 -29.96 -29.34 14.50
N ASN A 48 -30.62 -28.90 15.56
CA ASN A 48 -30.78 -27.48 15.88
C ASN A 48 -29.41 -26.82 16.14
N GLN A 49 -28.56 -27.45 16.95
CA GLN A 49 -27.21 -26.96 17.21
C GLN A 49 -26.37 -26.84 15.93
N ASN A 50 -26.42 -27.86 15.05
CA ASN A 50 -25.71 -27.81 13.77
C ASN A 50 -26.26 -26.71 12.86
N THR A 51 -27.57 -26.49 12.87
CA THR A 51 -28.20 -25.41 12.09
C THR A 51 -27.71 -24.03 12.57
N ASP A 52 -27.62 -23.82 13.87
CA ASP A 52 -27.09 -22.59 14.46
C ASP A 52 -25.60 -22.38 14.12
N LEU A 53 -24.81 -23.46 14.18
CA LEU A 53 -23.39 -23.42 13.80
C LEU A 53 -23.23 -23.05 12.33
N VAL A 54 -23.95 -23.71 11.42
CA VAL A 54 -23.92 -23.41 9.99
C VAL A 54 -24.35 -21.96 9.73
N THR A 55 -25.35 -21.47 10.45
CA THR A 55 -25.80 -20.07 10.33
C THR A 55 -24.71 -19.09 10.73
N ARG A 56 -23.99 -19.37 11.82
CA ARG A 56 -22.85 -18.56 12.28
C ARG A 56 -21.68 -18.61 11.32
N GLU A 57 -21.32 -19.79 10.83
CA GLU A 57 -20.24 -19.95 9.84
C GLU A 57 -20.55 -19.17 8.55
N ASN A 58 -21.81 -19.21 8.08
CA ASN A 58 -22.22 -18.42 6.93
C ASN A 58 -22.08 -16.90 7.17
N GLN A 59 -22.33 -16.43 8.39
CA GLN A 59 -22.14 -15.02 8.74
C GLN A 59 -20.65 -14.64 8.66
N VAL A 60 -19.76 -15.45 9.26
CA VAL A 60 -18.32 -15.20 9.24
C VAL A 60 -17.77 -15.27 7.81
N LEU A 61 -18.25 -16.21 6.99
CA LEU A 61 -17.88 -16.29 5.57
C LEU A 61 -18.30 -15.03 4.79
N ARG A 62 -19.45 -14.44 5.10
CA ARG A 62 -19.85 -13.15 4.50
C ARG A 62 -18.89 -12.03 4.89
N GLU A 63 -18.46 -11.99 6.14
CA GLU A 63 -17.51 -11.00 6.63
C GLU A 63 -16.15 -11.13 5.94
N PHE A 64 -15.63 -12.35 5.77
CA PHE A 64 -14.38 -12.57 5.03
C PHE A 64 -14.47 -12.20 3.55
N ARG A 65 -15.60 -12.48 2.90
CA ARG A 65 -15.82 -12.04 1.50
C ARG A 65 -15.82 -10.52 1.39
N LYS A 66 -16.50 -9.84 2.31
CA LYS A 66 -16.52 -8.38 2.35
C LYS A 66 -15.11 -7.81 2.58
N GLU A 67 -14.34 -8.41 3.50
CA GLU A 67 -12.96 -8.00 3.74
C GLU A 67 -12.10 -8.16 2.47
N LEU A 68 -12.25 -9.27 1.76
CA LEU A 68 -11.56 -9.50 0.49
C LEU A 68 -11.92 -8.42 -0.55
N ASP A 69 -13.18 -8.04 -0.66
CA ASP A 69 -13.62 -7.00 -1.59
C ASP A 69 -13.01 -5.64 -1.23
N MET A 70 -12.96 -5.29 0.06
CA MET A 70 -12.30 -4.05 0.53
C MET A 70 -10.80 -4.06 0.22
N LEU A 71 -10.10 -5.17 0.45
CA LEU A 71 -8.68 -5.30 0.11
C LEU A 71 -8.42 -5.19 -1.39
N VAL A 72 -9.30 -5.76 -2.23
CA VAL A 72 -9.21 -5.61 -3.68
C VAL A 72 -9.43 -4.15 -4.11
N GLN A 73 -10.36 -3.45 -3.47
CA GLN A 73 -10.59 -2.03 -3.71
C GLN A 73 -9.38 -1.18 -3.30
N GLU A 74 -8.78 -1.42 -2.12
CA GLU A 74 -7.55 -0.75 -1.68
C GLU A 74 -6.41 -0.97 -2.67
N ARG A 75 -6.22 -2.22 -3.13
CA ARG A 75 -5.23 -2.54 -4.17
C ARG A 75 -5.45 -1.72 -5.44
N MET A 76 -6.70 -1.56 -5.89
CA MET A 76 -7.02 -0.76 -7.07
C MET A 76 -6.74 0.73 -6.84
N SER A 77 -7.00 1.24 -5.63
CA SER A 77 -6.65 2.61 -5.22
C SER A 77 -5.14 2.84 -5.32
N HIS A 78 -4.32 1.93 -4.78
CA HIS A 78 -2.86 2.04 -4.87
C HIS A 78 -2.34 1.99 -6.32
N ILE A 79 -2.98 1.19 -7.20
CA ILE A 79 -2.61 1.16 -8.62
C ILE A 79 -2.84 2.52 -9.28
N GLU A 80 -3.94 3.21 -8.94
CA GLU A 80 -4.22 4.54 -9.48
C GLU A 80 -3.25 5.60 -8.92
N GLU A 81 -2.91 5.54 -7.63
CA GLU A 81 -1.88 6.39 -7.04
C GLU A 81 -0.53 6.20 -7.75
N LEU A 82 -0.13 4.96 -8.03
CA LEU A 82 1.07 4.68 -8.81
C LEU A 82 0.96 5.28 -10.21
N ARG A 83 -0.19 5.18 -10.88
CA ARG A 83 -0.40 5.76 -12.21
C ARG A 83 -0.22 7.28 -12.20
N LEU A 84 -0.74 7.96 -11.18
CA LEU A 84 -0.57 9.41 -10.98
C LEU A 84 0.90 9.78 -10.74
N ILE A 85 1.60 9.04 -9.87
CA ILE A 85 3.03 9.25 -9.63
C ILE A 85 3.83 9.13 -10.94
N HIS A 86 3.54 8.13 -11.79
CA HIS A 86 4.20 8.02 -13.09
C HIS A 86 3.92 9.21 -14.00
N ALA A 87 2.68 9.73 -13.99
CA ALA A 87 2.33 10.92 -14.76
C ALA A 87 3.10 12.16 -14.26
N ASP A 88 3.18 12.36 -12.94
CA ASP A 88 3.91 13.46 -12.33
C ASP A 88 5.42 13.37 -12.60
N ILE A 89 5.99 12.17 -12.54
CA ILE A 89 7.39 11.91 -12.92
C ILE A 89 7.62 12.34 -14.37
N ASN A 90 6.75 11.95 -15.30
CA ASN A 90 6.89 12.33 -16.70
C ASN A 90 6.80 13.85 -16.90
N ILE A 91 5.87 14.53 -16.19
CA ILE A 91 5.75 15.99 -16.23
C ILE A 91 7.04 16.64 -15.70
N MET A 92 7.58 16.15 -14.59
CA MET A 92 8.82 16.67 -14.02
C MET A 92 10.02 16.46 -14.95
N GLU A 93 10.13 15.29 -15.59
CA GLU A 93 11.20 15.00 -16.57
C GLU A 93 11.13 15.91 -17.78
N THR A 94 9.94 16.13 -18.32
CA THR A 94 9.76 17.07 -19.45
C THR A 94 10.09 18.51 -19.04
N THR A 95 9.72 18.91 -17.82
CA THR A 95 10.03 20.25 -17.28
C THR A 95 11.54 20.44 -17.11
N ILE A 96 12.24 19.45 -16.54
CA ILE A 96 13.71 19.49 -16.40
C ILE A 96 14.37 19.60 -17.77
N LYS A 97 13.95 18.76 -18.72
CA LYS A 97 14.49 18.78 -20.09
C LYS A 97 14.31 20.14 -20.76
N GLN A 98 13.12 20.74 -20.65
CA GLN A 98 12.86 22.08 -21.19
C GLN A 98 13.75 23.15 -20.55
N ALA A 99 13.93 23.09 -19.22
CA ALA A 99 14.80 24.03 -18.50
C ALA A 99 16.28 23.88 -18.91
N GLU A 100 16.76 22.65 -19.14
CA GLU A 100 18.12 22.37 -19.60
C GLU A 100 18.35 22.87 -21.04
N GLU A 101 17.37 22.68 -21.93
CA GLU A 101 17.38 23.19 -23.30
C GLU A 101 17.41 24.73 -23.30
N GLU A 102 16.59 25.37 -22.47
CA GLU A 102 16.58 26.84 -22.33
C GLU A 102 17.90 27.38 -21.77
N ARG A 103 18.44 26.76 -20.71
CA ARG A 103 19.75 27.10 -20.17
C ARG A 103 20.83 27.02 -21.25
N THR A 104 20.81 25.97 -22.06
CA THR A 104 21.77 25.77 -23.16
C THR A 104 21.62 26.87 -24.22
N ARG A 105 20.38 27.23 -24.58
CA ARG A 105 20.10 28.31 -25.53
C ARG A 105 20.60 29.66 -25.03
N ILE A 106 20.36 29.99 -23.76
CA ILE A 106 20.84 31.24 -23.15
C ILE A 106 22.36 31.29 -23.16
N LEU A 107 23.03 30.19 -22.77
CA LEU A 107 24.50 30.11 -22.80
C LEU A 107 25.08 30.34 -24.21
N GLN A 108 24.47 29.75 -25.24
CA GLN A 108 24.87 29.97 -26.62
C GLN A 108 24.70 31.43 -27.06
N GLU A 109 23.59 32.05 -26.67
CA GLU A 109 23.34 33.46 -26.98
C GLU A 109 24.32 34.39 -26.25
N SER A 110 24.59 34.15 -24.97
CA SER A 110 25.59 34.92 -24.21
C SER A 110 26.99 34.81 -24.81
N LYS A 111 27.38 33.63 -25.32
CA LYS A 111 28.65 33.45 -26.04
C LYS A 111 28.71 34.25 -27.33
N ARG A 112 27.60 34.29 -28.09
CA ARG A 112 27.52 35.08 -29.32
C ARG A 112 27.66 36.57 -29.01
N LEU A 113 26.94 37.07 -28.01
CA LEU A 113 27.03 38.47 -27.59
C LEU A 113 28.44 38.84 -27.10
N LEU A 114 29.10 37.97 -26.33
CA LEU A 114 30.48 38.21 -25.90
C LEU A 114 31.43 38.32 -27.10
N LYS A 115 31.26 37.44 -28.09
CA LYS A 115 32.05 37.45 -29.33
C LYS A 115 31.86 38.76 -30.12
N ASP A 116 30.65 39.32 -30.11
CA ASP A 116 30.34 40.59 -30.81
C ASP A 116 30.76 41.82 -30.00
N TYR A 117 30.73 41.75 -28.67
CA TYR A 117 31.14 42.81 -27.75
C TYR A 117 32.64 43.10 -27.82
N GLN A 118 33.48 42.06 -27.83
CA GLN A 118 34.95 42.19 -27.85
C GLN A 118 35.48 43.12 -28.97
N PRO A 119 35.16 42.91 -30.27
CA PRO A 119 35.65 43.79 -31.32
C PRO A 119 35.08 45.21 -31.23
N MET A 120 33.83 45.36 -30.76
CA MET A 120 33.21 46.67 -30.58
C MET A 120 33.90 47.47 -29.47
N LYS A 121 34.20 46.82 -28.34
CA LYS A 121 34.98 47.41 -27.25
C LYS A 121 36.35 47.87 -27.73
N GLU A 122 37.03 47.03 -28.51
CA GLU A 122 38.36 47.37 -29.05
C GLU A 122 38.31 48.58 -29.98
N GLN A 123 37.28 48.67 -30.85
CA GLN A 123 37.06 49.85 -31.70
C GLN A 123 36.84 51.12 -30.87
N ILE A 124 36.02 51.05 -29.81
CA ILE A 124 35.79 52.20 -28.92
C ILE A 124 37.09 52.61 -28.22
N ASN A 125 37.87 51.65 -27.73
CA ASN A 125 39.16 51.92 -27.09
C ASN A 125 40.15 52.58 -28.07
N LYS A 126 40.21 52.13 -29.33
CA LYS A 126 41.01 52.80 -30.38
C LYS A 126 40.58 54.27 -30.58
N LEU A 127 39.28 54.54 -30.62
CA LEU A 127 38.75 55.90 -30.76
C LEU A 127 39.05 56.79 -29.54
N ARG A 128 38.99 56.23 -28.32
CA ARG A 128 39.35 56.93 -27.07
C ARG A 128 40.84 57.27 -27.01
N ASP A 129 41.70 56.32 -27.38
CA ASP A 129 43.15 56.50 -27.43
C ASP A 129 43.53 57.66 -28.35
N MET A 130 42.92 57.77 -29.54
CA MET A 130 43.14 58.90 -30.47
C MET A 130 42.77 60.27 -29.89
N ARG A 131 41.95 60.31 -28.83
CA ARG A 131 41.53 61.53 -28.14
C ARG A 131 42.22 61.73 -26.79
N ASN A 132 43.25 60.93 -26.49
CA ASN A 132 43.93 60.89 -25.18
C ASN A 132 42.96 60.66 -24.00
N LEU A 133 41.87 59.94 -24.24
CA LEU A 133 40.92 59.52 -23.21
C LEU A 133 41.32 58.16 -22.66
N GLU A 134 41.03 57.92 -21.37
CA GLU A 134 41.30 56.65 -20.73
C GLU A 134 40.44 55.51 -21.32
N LYS A 135 41.07 54.34 -21.47
CA LYS A 135 40.40 53.13 -22.00
C LYS A 135 39.23 52.71 -21.11
N ILE A 136 38.25 52.05 -21.72
CA ILE A 136 37.17 51.40 -20.97
C ILE A 136 37.79 50.29 -20.13
N ALA A 137 37.45 50.27 -18.84
CA ALA A 137 37.88 49.23 -17.90
C ALA A 137 37.64 47.83 -18.46
N ASP A 138 38.58 46.92 -18.18
CA ASP A 138 38.40 45.51 -18.46
C ASP A 138 37.49 44.92 -17.39
N ASN A 139 36.24 44.64 -17.78
CA ASN A 139 35.37 43.74 -17.04
C ASN A 139 35.89 42.30 -17.27
N GLU A 140 37.05 41.96 -16.71
CA GLU A 140 37.58 40.58 -16.72
C GLU A 140 36.58 39.59 -16.10
N ASP A 141 35.66 40.11 -15.29
CA ASP A 141 34.55 39.38 -14.67
C ASP A 141 33.54 38.83 -15.68
N ASP A 142 33.34 39.45 -16.86
CA ASP A 142 32.29 39.05 -17.80
C ASP A 142 32.63 37.75 -18.56
N GLU A 143 33.92 37.57 -18.91
CA GLU A 143 34.42 36.35 -19.56
C GLU A 143 34.60 35.20 -18.54
N ALA A 144 35.08 35.52 -17.34
CA ALA A 144 35.19 34.56 -16.24
C ALA A 144 33.81 34.08 -15.76
N ALA A 145 32.80 34.95 -15.74
CA ALA A 145 31.42 34.59 -15.41
C ALA A 145 30.81 33.65 -16.47
N LEU A 146 31.07 33.87 -17.76
CA LEU A 146 30.62 32.98 -18.83
C LEU A 146 31.29 31.60 -18.74
N MET A 147 32.60 31.57 -18.47
CA MET A 147 33.37 30.33 -18.28
C MET A 147 32.86 29.55 -17.06
N THR A 148 32.51 30.25 -15.98
CA THR A 148 31.93 29.66 -14.77
C THR A 148 30.53 29.10 -15.04
N MET A 149 29.68 29.82 -15.77
CA MET A 149 28.35 29.33 -16.18
C MET A 149 28.44 28.10 -17.11
N GLN A 150 29.43 28.08 -18.00
CA GLN A 150 29.72 26.94 -18.87
C GLN A 150 30.15 25.70 -18.07
N PHE A 151 31.01 25.88 -17.07
CA PHE A 151 31.49 24.80 -16.21
C PHE A 151 30.35 24.23 -15.35
N ILE A 152 29.50 25.08 -14.78
CA ILE A 152 28.31 24.67 -14.01
C ILE A 152 27.32 23.90 -14.90
N ALA A 153 27.18 24.28 -16.18
CA ALA A 153 26.31 23.57 -17.11
C ALA A 153 26.81 22.17 -17.51
N GLN A 154 28.12 21.92 -17.39
CA GLN A 154 28.78 20.65 -17.74
C GLN A 154 28.97 19.72 -16.54
N GLN A 155 28.69 20.18 -15.32
CA GLN A 155 28.65 19.29 -14.16
C GLN A 155 27.48 18.32 -14.32
N PRO A 156 27.70 17.00 -14.23
CA PRO A 156 26.62 16.03 -14.26
C PRO A 156 25.69 16.33 -13.10
N SER A 157 24.44 16.66 -13.40
CA SER A 157 23.40 16.82 -12.41
C SER A 157 23.20 15.50 -11.66
N ASP A 158 23.04 15.56 -10.35
CA ASP A 158 22.80 14.40 -9.46
C ASP A 158 21.63 13.49 -9.93
N HIS A 159 20.82 13.95 -10.90
CA HIS A 159 19.77 13.20 -11.58
C HIS A 159 20.27 11.98 -12.39
N ASP A 160 21.50 12.00 -12.91
CA ASP A 160 22.08 10.90 -13.70
C ASP A 160 22.41 9.66 -12.84
N LEU A 161 22.66 9.86 -11.54
CA LEU A 161 22.92 8.78 -10.58
C LEU A 161 21.64 7.97 -10.29
N ILE A 162 20.46 8.59 -10.40
CA ILE A 162 19.17 7.95 -10.15
C ILE A 162 18.65 7.23 -11.40
N ALA A 163 18.89 7.79 -12.60
CA ALA A 163 18.53 7.16 -13.87
C ALA A 163 19.27 5.82 -14.10
N SER A 164 20.53 5.72 -13.65
CA SER A 164 21.31 4.48 -13.71
C SER A 164 20.71 3.33 -12.87
N ASN A 165 19.85 3.64 -11.89
CA ASN A 165 19.15 2.67 -11.05
C ASN A 165 17.74 2.32 -11.56
N ARG A 166 17.29 2.92 -12.67
CA ARG A 166 15.99 2.58 -13.30
C ARG A 166 16.05 1.36 -14.22
N ASN A 167 17.22 1.03 -14.75
CA ASN A 167 17.38 -0.13 -15.66
C ASN A 167 17.64 -1.47 -14.97
N SER A 168 17.79 -1.50 -13.64
CA SER A 168 18.11 -2.72 -12.87
C SER A 168 16.89 -3.47 -12.32
N ASN A 169 15.66 -2.93 -12.44
CA ASN A 169 14.47 -3.52 -11.79
C ASN A 169 13.30 -3.87 -12.72
N LEU A 170 13.52 -3.99 -14.04
CA LEU A 170 12.54 -4.59 -14.98
C LEU A 170 12.88 -6.04 -15.35
N SER A 171 13.43 -6.79 -14.40
CA SER A 171 13.38 -8.26 -14.45
C SER A 171 12.10 -8.71 -13.76
N THR A 172 11.06 -8.86 -14.56
CA THR A 172 9.97 -9.81 -14.41
C THR A 172 10.23 -10.87 -13.33
N THR A 173 9.52 -10.75 -12.20
CA THR A 173 9.14 -11.89 -11.37
C THR A 173 8.19 -12.75 -12.19
N THR A 174 8.77 -13.63 -13.01
CA THR A 174 8.11 -14.88 -13.39
C THR A 174 7.90 -15.67 -12.10
N THR A 175 6.65 -15.91 -11.75
CA THR A 175 6.26 -16.88 -10.73
C THR A 175 6.85 -18.24 -11.09
N SER A 176 7.90 -18.64 -10.37
CA SER A 176 8.36 -20.02 -10.32
C SER A 176 7.33 -20.82 -9.55
N ASP A 177 6.38 -21.42 -10.27
CA ASP A 177 5.53 -22.49 -9.75
C ASP A 177 6.39 -23.72 -9.49
N ASN A 178 6.48 -24.09 -8.21
CA ASN A 178 7.00 -25.37 -7.77
C ASN A 178 5.99 -26.45 -8.14
N THR A 179 6.43 -27.40 -8.94
CA THR A 179 5.77 -28.68 -9.15
C THR A 179 5.71 -29.46 -7.84
N HIS A 180 4.53 -29.59 -7.25
CA HIS A 180 4.14 -30.82 -6.59
C HIS A 180 2.66 -31.10 -6.86
N GLU A 181 2.43 -32.02 -7.81
CA GLU A 181 1.17 -32.75 -7.95
C GLU A 181 0.77 -33.35 -6.60
N GLN A 182 -0.51 -33.23 -6.22
CA GLN A 182 -1.40 -34.39 -6.04
C GLN A 182 -2.89 -33.95 -6.20
N HIS A 183 -3.52 -34.54 -7.22
CA HIS A 183 -4.93 -34.93 -7.36
C HIS A 183 -6.02 -34.15 -6.58
N HIS A 184 -6.94 -33.51 -7.29
CA HIS A 184 -8.36 -33.94 -7.33
C HIS A 184 -9.09 -33.25 -8.47
N SER A 185 -9.45 -34.05 -9.48
CA SER A 185 -10.38 -33.71 -10.55
C SER A 185 -11.76 -33.36 -9.99
N LEU A 186 -12.53 -32.52 -10.71
CA LEU A 186 -13.89 -32.81 -11.19
C LEU A 186 -14.46 -31.58 -11.97
N ILE A 187 -14.69 -31.78 -13.28
CA ILE A 187 -15.88 -31.40 -14.09
C ILE A 187 -16.30 -29.90 -14.06
N ALA A 188 -16.22 -29.12 -15.15
CA ALA A 188 -17.20 -29.09 -16.27
C ALA A 188 -16.71 -28.17 -17.43
N PRO A 189 -17.37 -28.13 -18.62
CA PRO A 189 -16.68 -28.23 -19.90
C PRO A 189 -16.52 -26.94 -20.72
N PHE A 190 -15.56 -27.04 -21.64
CA PHE A 190 -15.30 -26.18 -22.80
C PHE A 190 -16.52 -26.01 -23.73
N LEU A 191 -16.63 -24.80 -24.31
CA LEU A 191 -17.07 -24.64 -25.69
C LEU A 191 -16.07 -23.78 -26.49
N HIS A 192 -15.84 -24.27 -27.71
CA HIS A 192 -14.93 -23.85 -28.78
C HIS A 192 -15.15 -22.40 -29.29
N SER A 193 -14.10 -21.77 -29.84
CA SER A 193 -13.90 -21.64 -31.30
C SER A 193 -13.16 -20.36 -31.74
N SER A 194 -12.00 -20.58 -32.36
CA SER A 194 -11.58 -20.07 -33.68
C SER A 194 -10.87 -18.72 -33.89
N GLN A 195 -9.69 -18.90 -34.49
CA GLN A 195 -9.10 -18.26 -35.67
C GLN A 195 -8.36 -16.91 -35.59
N GLN A 196 -7.07 -17.06 -35.88
CA GLN A 196 -6.13 -16.16 -36.56
C GLN A 196 -6.78 -15.18 -37.54
N THR A 197 -6.24 -13.96 -37.60
CA THR A 197 -5.62 -13.43 -38.83
C THR A 197 -4.69 -12.26 -38.49
N ASN A 198 -3.51 -12.27 -39.14
CA ASN A 198 -2.65 -11.12 -39.32
C ASN A 198 -3.28 -10.14 -40.31
N ASN A 199 -3.15 -8.83 -40.10
CA ASN A 199 -2.61 -7.90 -41.11
C ASN A 199 -2.52 -6.46 -40.60
N SER A 200 -1.36 -5.88 -40.89
CA SER A 200 -1.05 -4.46 -40.96
C SER A 200 -1.82 -3.78 -42.10
N ILE A 201 -2.13 -2.47 -41.95
CA ILE A 201 -2.10 -1.45 -43.01
C ILE A 201 -2.23 -0.04 -42.38
N SER A 202 -1.38 0.84 -42.88
CA SER A 202 -1.29 2.30 -42.70
C SER A 202 -2.45 3.05 -43.39
N THR A 203 -2.88 4.21 -42.89
CA THR A 203 -3.24 5.40 -43.69
C THR A 203 -3.42 6.63 -42.78
N GLY A 204 -3.08 7.79 -43.34
CA GLY A 204 -2.79 9.05 -42.65
C GLY A 204 -3.99 9.99 -42.36
N PRO A 205 -3.78 11.32 -42.34
CA PRO A 205 -4.26 12.20 -41.27
C PRO A 205 -5.45 13.09 -41.66
N ILE A 206 -6.10 13.71 -40.66
CA ILE A 206 -7.00 14.84 -40.85
C ILE A 206 -6.60 15.99 -39.93
N SER A 207 -6.31 17.12 -40.54
CA SER A 207 -6.13 18.43 -39.93
C SER A 207 -7.45 19.21 -39.98
N THR A 208 -7.77 19.94 -38.93
CA THR A 208 -8.55 21.19 -39.03
C THR A 208 -8.14 22.13 -37.91
N GLY A 209 -7.55 23.27 -38.27
CA GLY A 209 -7.48 24.47 -37.41
C GLY A 209 -8.87 25.15 -37.36
N THR A 210 -9.11 26.32 -36.80
CA THR A 210 -8.29 27.41 -36.24
C THR A 210 -9.30 28.32 -35.53
N SER A 211 -8.96 28.98 -34.41
CA SER A 211 -9.20 30.42 -34.13
C SER A 211 -9.25 30.78 -32.64
N ASN A 212 -8.14 31.38 -32.21
CA ASN A 212 -7.98 32.61 -31.40
C ASN A 212 -9.22 33.29 -30.80
N ASN A 213 -9.12 33.68 -29.52
CA ASN A 213 -8.95 35.10 -29.17
C ASN A 213 -8.42 35.36 -27.75
N ASN A 214 -7.56 36.39 -27.69
CA ASN A 214 -6.90 36.99 -26.53
C ASN A 214 -7.81 37.93 -25.72
N GLN A 215 -7.61 38.01 -24.40
CA GLN A 215 -7.38 39.27 -23.62
C GLN A 215 -7.06 38.93 -22.15
N SER A 216 -5.83 39.10 -21.66
CA SER A 216 -5.22 40.32 -21.05
C SER A 216 -5.74 40.72 -19.66
N GLN A 217 -4.88 40.64 -18.65
CA GLN A 217 -4.62 41.59 -17.52
C GLN A 217 -3.75 40.85 -16.48
N ALA A 218 -2.43 41.05 -16.34
CA ALA A 218 -1.62 42.21 -15.93
C ALA A 218 -1.56 42.45 -14.41
N SER A 219 -0.31 42.37 -13.91
CA SER A 219 0.31 43.18 -12.83
C SER A 219 0.29 42.67 -11.38
N GLY A 220 1.49 42.54 -10.79
CA GLY A 220 1.65 42.49 -9.33
C GLY A 220 2.99 41.93 -8.80
N ILE A 221 4.11 42.54 -9.14
CA ILE A 221 5.41 42.33 -8.47
C ILE A 221 5.36 42.93 -7.06
N ASN A 222 5.85 42.22 -6.04
CA ASN A 222 6.35 42.88 -4.84
C ASN A 222 7.57 42.13 -4.26
N VAL A 223 8.72 42.80 -4.35
CA VAL A 223 9.99 42.42 -3.73
C VAL A 223 10.36 43.57 -2.78
N SER A 224 10.58 43.25 -1.51
CA SER A 224 11.30 44.09 -0.54
C SER A 224 11.79 43.16 0.57
N LYS A 225 13.09 42.80 0.58
CA LYS A 225 14.23 43.54 1.15
C LYS A 225 14.24 43.48 2.69
N VAL A 226 15.03 42.54 3.22
CA VAL A 226 15.80 42.74 4.45
C VAL A 226 17.21 42.24 4.18
N LEU A 227 18.15 43.18 4.14
CA LEU A 227 19.58 42.97 4.04
C LEU A 227 20.16 43.07 5.45
N GLY A 228 21.08 42.17 5.82
CA GLY A 228 22.00 42.42 6.92
C GLY A 228 22.69 41.18 7.47
N GLY A 229 23.99 41.04 7.19
CA GLY A 229 24.93 40.39 8.10
C GLY A 229 25.64 39.14 7.57
N MET A 230 26.82 39.34 6.98
CA MET A 230 27.82 38.31 6.77
C MET A 230 28.30 37.74 8.11
N GLY A 231 28.26 36.42 8.24
CA GLY A 231 28.86 35.65 9.33
C GLY A 231 29.28 34.31 8.75
N SER A 232 30.58 34.19 8.50
CA SER A 232 31.29 33.01 8.02
C SER A 232 31.02 31.74 8.84
N ASN A 233 31.03 30.60 8.13
CA ASN A 233 31.01 29.21 8.64
C ASN A 233 29.71 28.77 9.33
N ILE A 234 28.75 28.28 8.55
CA ILE A 234 27.78 27.30 9.03
C ILE A 234 27.96 26.01 8.24
N ASP A 235 28.46 25.04 8.98
CA ASP A 235 28.62 23.63 8.70
C ASP A 235 27.50 23.06 7.82
N ARG A 236 27.85 22.69 6.58
CA ARG A 236 26.95 22.11 5.57
C ARG A 236 26.73 20.61 5.81
N SER A 237 26.59 20.20 7.08
CA SER A 237 26.57 18.79 7.49
C SER A 237 25.40 18.40 8.42
N ALA A 238 24.52 19.33 8.83
CA ALA A 238 23.53 19.07 9.88
C ALA A 238 22.12 18.58 9.43
N PHE A 239 21.87 18.31 8.14
CA PHE A 239 20.51 17.95 7.68
C PHE A 239 20.37 16.58 7.01
N ARG A 240 21.31 15.66 7.23
CA ARG A 240 21.06 14.22 7.01
C ARG A 240 20.45 13.67 8.29
N GLN A 241 19.11 13.70 8.39
CA GLN A 241 18.39 12.97 9.43
C GLN A 241 18.82 11.51 9.36
N GLN A 242 19.72 11.10 10.25
CA GLN A 242 20.07 9.69 10.36
C GLN A 242 18.78 8.93 10.70
N PRO A 243 18.49 7.81 9.99
CA PRO A 243 17.30 7.04 10.27
C PRO A 243 17.29 6.67 11.76
N PRO A 244 16.16 6.89 12.46
CA PRO A 244 16.09 6.69 13.90
C PRO A 244 16.54 5.28 14.28
N PRO A 245 17.28 5.11 15.38
CA PRO A 245 17.79 3.81 15.78
C PRO A 245 16.63 2.81 15.92
N MET A 246 16.75 1.69 15.21
CA MET A 246 15.75 0.62 15.22
C MET A 246 16.07 -0.41 16.31
N LYS A 247 15.06 -1.16 16.76
CA LYS A 247 15.20 -2.35 17.62
C LYS A 247 14.56 -3.55 16.95
N THR A 248 15.05 -4.76 17.23
CA THR A 248 14.45 -5.99 16.73
C THR A 248 13.30 -6.46 17.63
N CYS A 249 12.15 -6.80 17.04
CA CYS A 249 11.04 -7.41 17.76
C CYS A 249 11.44 -8.77 18.32
N GLN A 250 11.18 -9.04 19.60
CA GLN A 250 11.52 -10.34 20.23
C GLN A 250 10.65 -11.51 19.76
N SER A 251 9.50 -11.26 19.13
CA SER A 251 8.58 -12.31 18.67
C SER A 251 8.78 -12.67 17.21
N CYS A 252 8.81 -11.67 16.31
CA CYS A 252 8.92 -11.90 14.87
C CYS A 252 10.27 -11.48 14.26
N GLN A 253 11.21 -10.99 15.09
CA GLN A 253 12.57 -10.61 14.68
C GLN A 253 12.67 -9.51 13.61
N GLN A 254 11.58 -8.79 13.34
CA GLN A 254 11.57 -7.66 12.41
C GLN A 254 12.07 -6.37 13.08
N GLN A 255 12.67 -5.48 12.29
CA GLN A 255 13.10 -4.17 12.77
C GLN A 255 11.90 -3.25 13.01
N ILE A 256 11.79 -2.70 14.22
CA ILE A 256 10.74 -1.79 14.65
C ILE A 256 11.37 -0.55 15.30
N HIS A 257 10.64 0.58 15.33
CA HIS A 257 11.13 1.79 15.98
C HIS A 257 11.48 1.53 17.46
N ARG A 258 12.61 2.06 17.96
CA ARG A 258 13.14 1.74 19.31
C ARG A 258 12.16 2.04 20.45
N ASN A 259 11.28 3.03 20.27
CA ASN A 259 10.25 3.38 21.26
C ASN A 259 8.86 2.79 20.98
N ALA A 260 8.69 1.92 19.97
CA ALA A 260 7.40 1.31 19.69
C ALA A 260 6.95 0.40 20.86
N PRO A 261 5.76 0.62 21.45
CA PRO A 261 5.26 -0.19 22.58
C PRO A 261 4.76 -1.58 22.13
N ILE A 262 4.35 -1.70 20.86
CA ILE A 262 3.81 -2.91 20.24
C ILE A 262 4.44 -3.05 18.85
N CYS A 263 4.75 -4.28 18.43
CA CYS A 263 5.21 -4.55 17.07
C CYS A 263 4.07 -4.29 16.06
N PRO A 264 4.24 -3.44 15.04
CA PRO A 264 3.18 -3.18 14.06
C PRO A 264 2.85 -4.42 13.22
N ILE A 265 3.81 -5.33 13.06
CA ILE A 265 3.71 -6.55 12.24
C ILE A 265 2.97 -7.66 13.00
N CYS A 266 3.48 -8.09 14.16
CA CYS A 266 2.93 -9.25 14.88
C CYS A 266 2.11 -8.89 16.14
N LYS A 267 1.94 -7.60 16.43
CA LYS A 267 1.20 -7.08 17.60
C LYS A 267 1.71 -7.54 18.97
N ALA A 268 2.89 -8.18 19.04
CA ALA A 268 3.51 -8.52 20.31
C ALA A 268 3.99 -7.26 21.07
N LYS A 269 3.78 -7.23 22.39
CA LYS A 269 4.27 -6.15 23.27
C LYS A 269 5.79 -6.14 23.30
N SER A 270 6.39 -4.98 23.04
CA SER A 270 7.83 -4.81 23.15
C SER A 270 8.20 -4.57 24.62
N ARG A 271 8.97 -5.49 25.21
CA ARG A 271 9.53 -5.31 26.56
C ARG A 271 10.93 -4.71 26.46
N SER A 272 11.17 -3.64 27.24
CA SER A 272 12.51 -3.08 27.43
C SER A 272 13.43 -4.13 28.04
N ARG A 273 14.68 -4.24 27.54
CA ARG A 273 15.72 -5.10 28.15
C ARG A 273 16.22 -4.56 29.49
N ASN A 274 15.97 -3.27 29.79
CA ASN A 274 16.35 -2.63 31.05
C ASN A 274 15.10 -2.07 31.75
N PRO A 275 14.37 -2.88 32.53
CA PRO A 275 13.26 -2.38 33.33
C PRO A 275 13.79 -1.44 34.43
N LYS A 276 13.26 -0.21 34.50
CA LYS A 276 13.56 0.70 35.61
C LYS A 276 13.12 0.04 36.91
N LYS A 277 14.03 -0.10 37.88
CA LYS A 277 13.74 -0.68 39.20
C LYS A 277 12.56 0.09 39.84
N PRO A 278 11.54 -0.60 40.38
CA PRO A 278 10.45 0.07 41.07
C PRO A 278 11.00 0.81 42.29
N LYS A 279 10.65 2.10 42.41
CA LYS A 279 10.95 2.92 43.60
C LYS A 279 10.18 2.31 44.78
N ARG A 280 10.89 1.81 45.80
CA ARG A 280 10.27 1.36 47.05
C ARG A 280 9.51 2.55 47.65
N ARG A 281 8.20 2.40 47.85
CA ARG A 281 7.40 3.38 48.62
C ARG A 281 7.74 3.17 50.09
N HIS A 282 8.15 4.23 50.76
CA HIS A 282 8.31 4.27 52.21
C HIS A 282 6.91 4.14 52.81
N ILE A 283 6.69 3.11 53.63
CA ILE A 283 5.45 2.96 54.41
C ILE A 283 5.76 3.66 55.73
N ASP A 284 5.21 4.86 55.91
CA ASP A 284 5.28 5.56 57.19
C ASP A 284 4.29 4.88 58.14
N VAL A 285 4.84 4.14 59.09
CA VAL A 285 4.12 3.59 60.23
C VAL A 285 3.80 4.74 61.17
N ASN A 286 2.52 5.10 61.23
CA ASN A 286 2.01 6.08 62.19
C ASN A 286 1.92 5.42 63.58
N PRO A 287 2.48 6.01 64.65
CA PRO A 287 2.35 5.46 65.99
C PRO A 287 1.01 5.85 66.61
N GLN A 288 0.33 4.89 67.23
CA GLN A 288 -0.59 5.12 68.35
C GLN A 288 0.15 4.83 69.65
#